data_AF-A0A2J8TN03-F1
#
_entry.id   AF-A0A2J8TN03-F1
#
_cell.length_a   1.000
_cell.length_b   1.000
_cell.length_c   1.000
_cell.angle_alpha   90.00
_cell.angle_beta   90.00
_cell.angle_gamma   90.00
#
_symmetry.space_group_name_H-M   'P 1'
#
loop_
_entity.id
_entity.type
_entity.pdbx_description
1 polymer ?
#
loop_
_entity_poly.entity_id
_entity_poly.type
_entity_poly.pdbx_seq_one_letter_code
_entity_poly.pdbx_strand_id
1 'polypeptide(L)'
;FELLTEPEQHQSRVSLLWAAPGQAMRLDSEAASRAHSQAKTEEQIAAEEAWNETEKVWLVHRDGFSLASQLKSEELNLPEGKVRVKLDHDGAILDVDEDDVEKANAPSCDRLEDLASLVYLNESSVLHTLRQRYGASLLHTYAGPSLLVLGPRGAPAVYSEKVMHMFKGCRREDMAPHIYAVAQTAYRAMLMSRQD
;
A
#
# COMPACT_ATOMS: atom_id res chain seq x y z
N PHE A 1 -24.71 16.64 40.49
CA PHE A 1 -25.74 15.66 40.13
C PHE A 1 -25.86 15.68 38.61
N GLU A 2 -24.86 15.14 37.93
CA GLU A 2 -24.67 13.72 37.52
C GLU A 2 -25.21 13.53 36.08
N LEU A 3 -24.29 13.33 35.11
CA LEU A 3 -23.93 12.04 34.47
C LEU A 3 -24.82 11.77 33.23
N LEU A 4 -24.39 11.35 32.04
CA LEU A 4 -23.15 10.72 31.55
C LEU A 4 -23.00 10.96 30.04
N THR A 5 -21.74 11.13 29.64
CA THR A 5 -21.18 10.95 28.30
C THR A 5 -21.05 9.46 27.94
N GLU A 6 -21.37 9.09 26.69
CA GLU A 6 -20.79 7.94 26.00
C GLU A 6 -20.39 8.35 24.57
N PRO A 7 -19.21 7.93 24.10
CA PRO A 7 -19.22 6.94 23.03
C PRO A 7 -18.06 5.94 23.13
N GLU A 8 -18.34 4.68 23.46
CA GLU A 8 -17.39 3.57 23.35
C GLU A 8 -17.98 2.48 22.45
N GLN A 9 -17.68 2.48 21.13
CA GLN A 9 -17.72 1.23 20.33
C GLN A 9 -16.78 1.18 19.11
N HIS A 10 -15.97 2.20 18.82
CA HIS A 10 -15.05 2.18 17.66
C HIS A 10 -13.58 1.82 17.97
N GLN A 11 -13.25 1.50 19.22
CA GLN A 11 -11.85 1.23 19.63
C GLN A 11 -11.41 -0.24 19.56
N SER A 12 -12.33 -1.20 19.33
CA SER A 12 -12.02 -2.62 19.55
C SER A 12 -11.27 -3.33 18.41
N ARG A 13 -11.05 -2.70 17.25
CA ARG A 13 -10.38 -3.38 16.10
C ARG A 13 -8.92 -3.01 15.88
N VAL A 14 -8.42 -1.92 16.48
CA VAL A 14 -7.02 -1.48 16.30
C VAL A 14 -6.10 -1.99 17.42
N SER A 15 -6.68 -2.46 18.53
CA SER A 15 -5.94 -2.87 19.73
C SER A 15 -5.37 -4.30 19.69
N LEU A 16 -5.75 -5.12 18.71
CA LEU A 16 -5.31 -6.53 18.64
C LEU A 16 -3.95 -6.74 17.96
N LEU A 17 -3.34 -5.70 17.38
CA LEU A 17 -2.05 -5.83 16.70
C LEU A 17 -0.83 -5.45 17.54
N TRP A 18 -0.97 -4.96 18.78
CA TRP A 18 0.19 -4.42 19.51
C TRP A 18 0.12 -4.43 21.07
N ALA A 19 -0.45 -5.46 21.71
CA ALA A 19 -0.49 -5.52 23.17
C ALA A 19 0.84 -5.97 23.84
N ALA A 20 1.58 -4.98 24.38
CA ALA A 20 2.43 -4.90 25.60
C ALA A 20 3.63 -5.87 25.86
N PRO A 21 4.81 -5.35 26.28
CA PRO A 21 5.99 -6.13 26.67
C PRO A 21 6.10 -6.32 28.20
N GLY A 22 6.51 -7.50 28.64
CA GLY A 22 6.67 -7.76 30.07
C GLY A 22 7.16 -9.16 30.45
N GLN A 23 8.17 -9.70 29.75
CA GLN A 23 9.05 -10.75 30.26
C GLN A 23 10.24 -10.93 29.32
N ALA A 24 11.45 -10.87 29.88
CA ALA A 24 12.69 -11.15 29.16
C ALA A 24 12.71 -12.63 28.73
N MET A 25 12.32 -12.89 27.48
CA MET A 25 12.55 -14.16 26.80
C MET A 25 13.75 -13.96 25.87
N ARG A 26 14.77 -14.80 26.06
CA ARG A 26 15.83 -15.01 25.07
C ARG A 26 15.16 -15.23 23.72
N LEU A 27 15.42 -14.34 22.77
CA LEU A 27 14.94 -14.49 21.40
C LEU A 27 15.81 -15.54 20.71
N ASP A 28 15.29 -16.77 20.65
CA ASP A 28 15.81 -17.79 19.76
C ASP A 28 15.67 -17.30 18.31
N SER A 29 16.80 -17.33 17.60
CA SER A 29 16.99 -16.84 16.23
C SER A 29 16.09 -17.52 15.17
N GLU A 30 15.30 -18.53 15.55
CA GLU A 30 14.38 -19.25 14.67
C GLU A 30 12.98 -18.62 14.55
N ALA A 31 12.60 -17.69 15.43
CA ALA A 31 11.28 -17.04 15.35
C ALA A 31 11.22 -15.93 14.28
N ALA A 32 12.35 -15.28 14.00
CA ALA A 32 12.42 -14.20 13.00
C ALA A 32 12.32 -14.71 11.55
N SER A 33 12.65 -15.98 11.28
CA SER A 33 12.58 -16.55 9.93
C SER A 33 11.16 -16.98 9.52
N ARG A 34 10.21 -17.09 10.47
CA ARG A 34 8.81 -17.45 10.19
C ARG A 34 7.93 -16.29 9.75
N ALA A 35 8.39 -15.04 9.88
CA ALA A 35 7.64 -13.87 9.41
C ALA A 35 7.64 -13.70 7.88
N HIS A 36 8.41 -14.51 7.14
CA HIS A 36 8.46 -14.51 5.66
C HIS A 36 7.73 -15.70 5.03
N SER A 37 6.92 -16.43 5.79
CA SER A 37 6.11 -17.53 5.28
C SER A 37 4.67 -17.42 5.79
N GLN A 38 4.02 -16.28 5.54
CA GLN A 38 2.56 -16.29 5.48
C GLN A 38 2.17 -17.08 4.24
N ALA A 39 1.71 -18.32 4.44
CA ALA A 39 1.05 -19.06 3.38
C ALA A 39 -0.11 -18.19 2.85
N LYS A 40 -0.04 -17.83 1.57
CA LYS A 40 -1.09 -17.07 0.89
C LYS A 40 -2.42 -17.79 1.11
N THR A 41 -3.42 -17.03 1.52
CA THR A 41 -4.77 -17.56 1.74
C THR A 41 -5.34 -18.07 0.41
N GLU A 42 -6.20 -19.08 0.42
CA GLU A 42 -6.81 -19.65 -0.79
C GLU A 42 -7.48 -18.58 -1.68
N GLU A 43 -8.02 -17.53 -1.06
CA GLU A 43 -8.58 -16.35 -1.73
C GLU A 43 -7.51 -15.46 -2.41
N GLN A 44 -6.31 -15.36 -1.82
CA GLN A 44 -5.17 -14.66 -2.44
C GLN A 44 -4.58 -15.48 -3.60
N ILE A 45 -4.62 -16.82 -3.51
CA ILE A 45 -4.20 -17.72 -4.59
C ILE A 45 -5.21 -17.64 -5.74
N ALA A 46 -6.51 -17.70 -5.48
CA ALA A 46 -7.55 -17.54 -6.49
C ALA A 46 -7.51 -16.14 -7.16
N ALA A 47 -7.24 -15.09 -6.38
CA ALA A 47 -7.04 -13.75 -6.93
C ALA A 47 -5.78 -13.65 -7.79
N GLU A 48 -4.69 -14.35 -7.43
CA GLU A 48 -3.47 -14.44 -8.24
C GLU A 48 -3.67 -15.28 -9.51
N GLU A 49 -4.43 -16.38 -9.44
CA GLU A 49 -4.75 -17.22 -10.60
C GLU A 49 -5.64 -16.47 -11.60
N ALA A 50 -6.69 -15.81 -11.13
CA ALA A 50 -7.54 -14.95 -11.97
C ALA A 50 -6.77 -13.74 -12.55
N TRP A 51 -5.77 -13.24 -11.82
CA TRP A 51 -4.84 -12.21 -12.29
C TRP A 51 -3.88 -12.73 -13.35
N ASN A 52 -3.42 -13.97 -13.24
CA ASN A 52 -2.52 -14.58 -14.23
C ASN A 52 -3.26 -15.01 -15.51
N GLU A 53 -4.56 -15.32 -15.42
CA GLU A 53 -5.39 -15.71 -16.56
C GLU A 53 -5.78 -14.53 -17.46
N THR A 54 -5.74 -13.29 -16.96
CA THR A 54 -6.01 -12.09 -17.77
C THR A 54 -4.93 -11.05 -17.56
N GLU A 55 -4.34 -10.53 -18.64
CA GLU A 55 -3.40 -9.41 -18.56
C GLU A 55 -4.16 -8.17 -18.09
N LYS A 56 -4.08 -7.89 -16.78
CA LYS A 56 -4.77 -6.77 -16.14
C LYS A 56 -4.00 -5.49 -16.43
N VAL A 57 -4.75 -4.48 -16.85
CA VAL A 57 -4.24 -3.19 -17.30
C VAL A 57 -5.08 -2.06 -16.71
N TRP A 58 -4.47 -0.91 -16.55
CA TRP A 58 -5.16 0.34 -16.26
C TRP A 58 -5.51 1.03 -17.57
N LEU A 59 -6.79 1.31 -17.76
CA LEU A 59 -7.26 2.18 -18.83
C LEU A 59 -7.28 3.61 -18.33
N VAL A 60 -6.41 4.46 -18.88
CA VAL A 60 -6.35 5.89 -18.60
C VAL A 60 -7.43 6.59 -19.42
N HIS A 61 -8.19 7.47 -18.78
CA HIS A 61 -9.24 8.27 -19.41
C HIS A 61 -9.21 9.69 -18.85
N ARG A 62 -9.94 10.62 -19.49
CA ARG A 62 -9.92 12.04 -19.09
C ARG A 62 -10.37 12.30 -17.65
N ASP A 63 -11.18 11.40 -17.09
CA ASP A 63 -11.75 11.51 -15.74
C ASP A 63 -11.04 10.62 -14.69
N GLY A 64 -9.96 9.91 -15.07
CA GLY A 64 -9.18 9.08 -14.15
C GLY A 64 -8.62 7.82 -14.79
N PHE A 65 -8.58 6.72 -14.03
CA PHE A 65 -8.12 5.41 -14.49
C PHE A 65 -9.08 4.31 -14.03
N SER A 66 -9.23 3.28 -14.85
CA SER A 66 -10.14 2.16 -14.59
C SER A 66 -9.42 0.84 -14.79
N LEU A 67 -9.66 -0.14 -13.91
CA LEU A 67 -9.11 -1.48 -14.09
C LEU A 67 -9.82 -2.17 -15.26
N ALA A 68 -9.03 -2.78 -16.14
CA ALA A 68 -9.49 -3.53 -17.29
C ALA A 68 -8.65 -4.79 -17.49
N SER A 69 -9.17 -5.73 -18.26
CA SER A 69 -8.44 -6.89 -18.76
C SER A 69 -8.20 -6.71 -20.26
N GLN A 70 -6.94 -6.78 -20.68
CA GLN A 70 -6.59 -6.76 -22.10
C GLN A 70 -7.00 -8.09 -22.74
N LEU A 71 -7.77 -8.02 -23.83
CA LEU A 71 -8.14 -9.19 -24.61
C LEU A 71 -7.09 -9.37 -25.71
N LYS A 72 -6.43 -10.53 -25.76
CA LYS A 72 -5.46 -10.86 -26.82
C LYS A 72 -6.18 -10.87 -28.16
N SER A 73 -6.01 -9.78 -28.90
CA SER A 73 -6.57 -9.58 -30.23
C SER A 73 -5.69 -10.31 -31.26
N GLU A 74 -5.67 -11.64 -31.23
CA GLU A 74 -4.94 -12.42 -32.24
C GLU A 74 -5.71 -12.58 -33.56
N GLU A 75 -7.02 -12.26 -33.64
CA GLU A 75 -7.83 -12.68 -34.80
C GLU A 75 -8.70 -11.61 -35.51
N LEU A 76 -8.76 -10.35 -35.09
CA LEU A 76 -9.67 -9.40 -35.77
C LEU A 76 -9.06 -8.00 -35.99
N ASN A 77 -8.65 -7.74 -37.24
CA ASN A 77 -8.57 -6.45 -37.96
C ASN A 77 -8.74 -5.16 -37.12
N LEU A 78 -7.93 -4.94 -36.08
CA LEU A 78 -7.87 -3.65 -35.41
C LEU A 78 -6.89 -2.76 -36.17
N PRO A 79 -7.18 -1.45 -36.32
CA PRO A 79 -6.20 -0.49 -36.81
C PRO A 79 -4.90 -0.61 -36.00
N GLU A 80 -3.76 -0.55 -36.68
CA GLU A 80 -2.43 -0.55 -36.06
C GLU A 80 -2.39 0.48 -34.92
N GLY A 81 -2.03 0.05 -33.70
CA GLY A 81 -2.01 0.89 -32.49
C GLY A 81 -3.26 0.86 -31.61
N LYS A 82 -4.30 0.07 -31.94
CA LYS A 82 -5.47 -0.08 -31.07
C LYS A 82 -5.50 -1.41 -30.32
N VAL A 83 -5.94 -1.35 -29.07
CA VAL A 83 -6.08 -2.48 -28.16
C VAL A 83 -7.52 -2.61 -27.71
N ARG A 84 -8.02 -3.84 -27.63
CA ARG A 84 -9.33 -4.15 -27.06
C ARG A 84 -9.21 -4.47 -25.57
N VAL A 85 -9.84 -3.65 -24.74
CA VAL A 85 -9.86 -3.81 -23.29
C VAL A 85 -11.28 -4.07 -22.80
N LYS A 86 -11.42 -4.96 -21.82
CA LYS A 86 -12.68 -5.22 -21.11
C LYS A 86 -12.63 -4.57 -19.74
N LEU A 87 -13.47 -3.58 -19.49
CA LEU A 87 -13.59 -2.92 -18.18
C LEU A 87 -14.04 -3.93 -17.11
N ASP A 88 -13.40 -3.91 -15.95
CA ASP A 88 -13.68 -4.85 -14.86
C ASP A 88 -15.01 -4.52 -14.15
N HIS A 89 -15.36 -3.23 -14.05
CA HIS A 89 -16.55 -2.75 -13.34
C HIS A 89 -17.84 -2.89 -14.17
N ASP A 90 -17.80 -2.51 -15.45
CA ASP A 90 -18.98 -2.51 -16.32
C ASP A 90 -19.05 -3.73 -17.25
N GLY A 91 -17.97 -4.50 -17.37
CA GLY A 91 -17.85 -5.60 -18.34
C GLY A 91 -17.84 -5.13 -19.80
N ALA A 92 -17.91 -3.82 -20.04
CA ALA A 92 -17.92 -3.20 -21.37
C ALA A 92 -16.58 -3.43 -22.07
N ILE A 93 -16.65 -3.72 -23.37
CA ILE A 93 -15.50 -3.93 -24.22
C ILE A 93 -15.29 -2.66 -25.04
N LEU A 94 -14.10 -2.09 -24.95
CA LEU A 94 -13.72 -0.85 -25.62
C LEU A 94 -12.47 -1.07 -26.47
N ASP A 95 -12.47 -0.47 -27.66
CA ASP A 95 -11.29 -0.41 -28.52
C ASP A 95 -10.62 0.96 -28.29
N VAL A 96 -9.48 0.94 -27.61
CA VAL A 96 -8.73 2.11 -27.12
C VAL A 96 -7.36 2.17 -27.78
N ASP A 97 -6.69 3.31 -27.67
CA ASP A 97 -5.29 3.42 -28.11
C ASP A 97 -4.38 2.62 -27.18
N GLU A 98 -3.31 2.02 -27.71
CA GLU A 98 -2.29 1.36 -26.90
C GLU A 98 -1.62 2.32 -25.92
N ASP A 99 -1.51 3.61 -26.28
CA ASP A 99 -0.93 4.66 -25.43
C ASP A 99 -1.78 4.98 -24.19
N ASP A 100 -3.09 4.69 -24.23
CA ASP A 100 -4.03 4.90 -23.12
C ASP A 100 -4.05 3.70 -22.14
N VAL A 101 -3.25 2.66 -22.40
CA VAL A 101 -3.23 1.41 -21.64
C VAL A 101 -1.92 1.28 -20.86
N GLU A 102 -2.00 1.31 -19.53
CA GLU A 102 -0.86 1.08 -18.65
C GLU A 102 -0.93 -0.32 -18.00
N LYS A 103 0.22 -0.94 -17.70
CA LYS A 103 0.24 -2.25 -17.03
C LYS A 103 -0.24 -2.15 -15.59
N ALA A 104 -1.12 -3.05 -15.15
CA ALA A 104 -1.53 -3.05 -13.75
C ALA A 104 -0.57 -3.88 -12.87
N ASN A 105 -0.36 -3.45 -11.63
CA ASN A 105 0.36 -4.23 -10.63
C ASN A 105 -0.58 -5.28 -10.01
N ALA A 106 -0.01 -6.42 -9.61
CA ALA A 106 -0.74 -7.46 -8.91
C ALA A 106 -1.46 -6.91 -7.66
N PRO A 107 -2.61 -7.48 -7.27
CA PRO A 107 -3.39 -6.99 -6.13
C PRO A 107 -2.65 -7.12 -4.79
N SER A 108 -1.61 -7.96 -4.73
CA SER A 108 -0.68 -8.02 -3.60
C SER A 108 0.10 -6.71 -3.39
N CYS A 109 0.23 -5.88 -4.44
CA CYS A 109 0.90 -4.59 -4.41
C CYS A 109 -0.01 -3.40 -4.01
N ASP A 110 -1.32 -3.61 -3.85
CA ASP A 110 -2.29 -2.51 -3.66
C ASP A 110 -2.09 -1.71 -2.36
N ARG A 111 -1.48 -2.31 -1.35
CA ARG A 111 -1.26 -1.66 -0.03
C ARG A 111 0.21 -1.61 0.36
N LEU A 112 1.12 -1.58 -0.61
CA LEU A 112 2.54 -1.45 -0.33
C LEU A 112 2.85 -0.20 0.50
N GLU A 113 3.82 -0.33 1.40
CA GLU A 113 4.29 0.76 2.24
C GLU A 113 5.25 1.69 1.51
N ASP A 114 5.94 1.19 0.49
CA ASP A 114 6.84 1.92 -0.38
C ASP A 114 6.40 1.81 -1.85
N LEU A 115 6.10 2.95 -2.47
CA LEU A 115 5.73 3.03 -3.88
C LEU A 115 6.91 2.66 -4.80
N ALA A 116 8.16 2.83 -4.35
CA ALA A 116 9.32 2.41 -5.12
C ALA A 116 9.44 0.88 -5.27
N SER A 117 8.68 0.12 -4.47
CA SER A 117 8.62 -1.34 -4.54
C SER A 117 7.56 -1.86 -5.52
N LEU A 118 6.82 -0.96 -6.21
CA LEU A 118 5.89 -1.35 -7.26
C LEU A 118 6.65 -1.92 -8.46
N VAL A 119 6.11 -2.98 -9.08
CA VAL A 119 6.70 -3.62 -10.28
C VAL A 119 6.58 -2.67 -11.48
N TYR A 120 5.40 -2.07 -11.65
CA TYR A 120 5.11 -1.07 -12.66
C TYR A 120 4.87 0.27 -11.98
N LEU A 121 5.84 1.17 -12.11
CA LEU A 121 5.73 2.53 -11.58
C LEU A 121 5.02 3.43 -12.59
N ASN A 122 3.69 3.41 -12.57
CA ASN A 122 2.84 4.27 -13.39
C ASN A 122 1.92 5.14 -12.52
N GLU A 123 1.36 6.18 -13.13
CA GLU A 123 0.49 7.12 -12.42
C GLU A 123 -0.76 6.41 -11.88
N SER A 124 -1.37 5.54 -12.69
CA SER A 124 -2.58 4.80 -12.31
C SER A 124 -2.37 3.91 -11.08
N SER A 125 -1.28 3.14 -11.03
CA SER A 125 -1.01 2.26 -9.87
C SER A 125 -0.63 3.05 -8.63
N VAL A 126 0.16 4.11 -8.76
CA VAL A 126 0.52 4.95 -7.62
C VAL A 126 -0.73 5.57 -7.00
N LEU A 127 -1.61 6.14 -7.83
CA LEU A 127 -2.88 6.70 -7.37
C LEU A 127 -3.79 5.62 -6.77
N HIS A 128 -3.84 4.42 -7.36
CA HIS A 128 -4.59 3.30 -6.82
C HIS A 128 -4.10 2.93 -5.41
N THR A 129 -2.81 2.70 -5.24
CA THR A 129 -2.20 2.37 -3.95
C THR A 129 -2.45 3.46 -2.91
N LEU A 130 -2.27 4.74 -3.28
CA LEU A 130 -2.53 5.86 -2.38
C LEU A 130 -4.01 5.92 -1.96
N ARG A 131 -4.95 5.65 -2.89
CA ARG A 131 -6.39 5.61 -2.59
C ARG A 131 -6.74 4.48 -1.64
N GLN A 132 -6.20 3.28 -1.84
CA GLN A 132 -6.40 2.12 -0.95
C GLN A 132 -5.86 2.39 0.44
N ARG A 133 -4.64 2.95 0.54
CA ARG A 133 -4.01 3.33 1.82
C ARG A 133 -4.80 4.42 2.54
N TYR A 134 -5.26 5.43 1.82
CA TYR A 134 -6.10 6.49 2.39
C TYR A 134 -7.42 5.93 2.94
N GLY A 135 -8.07 5.00 2.22
CA GLY A 135 -9.26 4.28 2.71
C GLY A 135 -9.00 3.45 3.97
N ALA A 136 -7.79 2.89 4.11
CA ALA A 136 -7.34 2.19 5.30
C ALA A 136 -6.81 3.10 6.42
N SER A 137 -6.93 4.43 6.28
CA SER A 137 -6.40 5.43 7.22
C SER A 137 -4.86 5.36 7.42
N LEU A 138 -4.12 4.87 6.43
CA LEU A 138 -2.67 4.87 6.38
C LEU A 138 -2.19 6.13 5.65
N LEU A 139 -1.91 7.19 6.42
CA LEU A 139 -1.65 8.53 5.89
C LEU A 139 -0.22 8.71 5.36
N HIS A 140 0.70 7.92 5.89
CA HIS A 140 2.12 7.97 5.55
C HIS A 140 2.46 6.83 4.59
N THR A 141 3.17 7.15 3.52
CA THR A 141 3.61 6.18 2.51
C THR A 141 5.01 6.56 2.04
N TYR A 142 5.93 5.60 1.95
CA TYR A 142 7.24 5.86 1.38
C TYR A 142 7.17 5.96 -0.14
N ALA A 143 8.03 6.79 -0.70
CA ALA A 143 8.30 6.90 -2.13
C ALA A 143 9.81 6.89 -2.30
N GLY A 144 10.43 5.71 -2.11
CA GLY A 144 11.87 5.54 -2.09
C GLY A 144 12.51 6.33 -0.94
N PRO A 145 13.36 7.34 -1.20
CA PRO A 145 13.98 8.14 -0.13
C PRO A 145 13.00 9.16 0.51
N SER A 146 11.89 9.47 -0.16
CA SER A 146 10.93 10.48 0.27
C SER A 146 9.76 9.86 1.04
N LEU A 147 9.08 10.66 1.85
CA LEU A 147 7.84 10.28 2.53
C LEU A 147 6.68 11.13 2.00
N LEU A 148 5.66 10.47 1.48
CA LEU A 148 4.39 11.10 1.13
C LEU A 148 3.46 11.06 2.34
N VAL A 149 2.83 12.19 2.62
CA VAL A 149 1.85 12.32 3.70
C VAL A 149 0.55 12.86 3.12
N LEU A 150 -0.50 12.04 3.16
CA LEU A 150 -1.84 12.46 2.78
C LEU A 150 -2.51 13.11 3.99
N GLY A 151 -3.01 14.33 3.79
CA GLY A 151 -3.61 15.12 4.87
C GLY A 151 -4.88 14.43 5.42
N PRO A 152 -4.93 14.08 6.72
CA PRO A 152 -6.15 13.58 7.34
C PRO A 152 -7.18 14.71 7.46
N ARG A 153 -8.46 14.38 7.27
CA ARG A 153 -9.57 15.26 7.65
C ARG A 153 -9.78 15.20 9.17
N GLY A 154 -8.78 15.61 9.96
CA GLY A 154 -8.82 15.60 11.43
C GLY A 154 -7.45 15.37 12.07
N ALA A 155 -7.36 15.49 13.40
CA ALA A 155 -6.14 15.18 14.14
C ALA A 155 -5.98 13.64 14.22
N PRO A 156 -4.97 13.06 13.56
CA PRO A 156 -4.82 11.61 13.56
C PRO A 156 -4.19 11.17 14.90
N ALA A 157 -4.71 10.11 15.51
CA ALA A 157 -4.21 9.56 16.78
C ALA A 157 -2.78 8.97 16.71
N VAL A 158 -2.14 9.07 15.55
CA VAL A 158 -0.84 8.49 15.20
C VAL A 158 0.31 9.28 15.85
N TYR A 159 0.07 10.54 16.21
CA TYR A 159 1.04 11.41 16.89
C TYR A 159 0.90 11.31 18.42
N SER A 160 1.44 10.23 18.99
CA SER A 160 1.53 10.06 20.45
C SER A 160 2.98 9.87 20.89
N GLU A 161 3.30 10.29 22.12
CA GLU A 161 4.62 10.06 22.75
C GLU A 161 4.96 8.57 22.82
N LYS A 162 3.96 7.71 23.05
CA LYS A 162 4.14 6.26 23.03
C LYS A 162 4.63 5.76 21.68
N VAL A 163 4.04 6.27 20.59
CA VAL A 163 4.45 5.95 19.22
C VAL A 163 5.85 6.50 18.99
N MET A 164 6.16 7.73 19.39
CA MET A 164 7.52 8.28 19.26
C MET A 164 8.59 7.39 19.92
N HIS A 165 8.32 6.86 21.11
CA HIS A 165 9.24 5.94 21.79
C HIS A 165 9.44 4.61 21.06
N MET A 166 8.40 4.08 20.40
CA MET A 166 8.52 2.86 19.59
C MET A 166 9.42 3.04 18.37
N PHE A 167 9.48 4.25 17.80
CA PHE A 167 10.33 4.55 16.64
C PHE A 167 11.79 4.84 17.03
N LYS A 168 12.08 4.98 18.33
CA LYS A 168 13.43 5.27 18.83
C LYS A 168 14.30 4.02 18.71
N GLY A 169 15.42 4.14 17.99
CA GLY A 169 16.41 3.05 17.87
C GLY A 169 16.16 2.04 16.74
N CYS A 170 14.96 2.01 16.14
CA CYS A 170 14.63 1.14 15.01
C CYS A 170 15.15 1.67 13.67
N ARG A 171 15.51 0.80 12.72
CA ARG A 171 15.97 1.21 11.38
C ARG A 171 14.77 1.49 10.46
N ARG A 172 15.02 2.12 9.32
CA ARG A 172 13.96 2.49 8.38
C ARG A 172 13.26 1.24 7.83
N GLU A 173 14.02 0.20 7.53
CA GLU A 173 13.55 -1.08 7.03
C GLU A 173 12.63 -1.84 8.01
N ASP A 174 12.78 -1.59 9.31
CA ASP A 174 11.99 -2.24 10.36
C ASP A 174 10.77 -1.42 10.78
N MET A 175 10.55 -0.24 10.16
CA MET A 175 9.52 0.70 10.57
C MET A 175 8.55 1.02 9.45
N ALA A 176 7.27 0.87 9.77
CA ALA A 176 6.19 1.35 8.94
C ALA A 176 6.39 2.84 8.57
N PRO A 177 5.91 3.28 7.40
CA PRO A 177 6.02 4.65 6.95
C PRO A 177 5.44 5.61 7.98
N HIS A 178 6.28 6.50 8.50
CA HIS A 178 5.88 7.52 9.47
C HIS A 178 6.90 8.67 9.50
N ILE A 179 6.46 9.87 9.88
CA ILE A 179 7.35 11.02 9.99
C ILE A 179 8.45 10.81 11.05
N TYR A 180 8.14 10.08 12.13
CA TYR A 180 9.13 9.74 13.16
C TYR A 180 10.24 8.84 12.63
N ALA A 181 9.95 7.96 11.67
CA ALA A 181 10.98 7.13 11.03
C ALA A 181 11.96 7.97 10.20
N VAL A 182 11.45 8.99 9.49
CA VAL A 182 12.27 9.92 8.71
C VAL A 182 13.13 10.78 9.64
N ALA A 183 12.54 11.35 10.70
CA ALA A 183 13.28 12.15 11.68
C ALA A 183 14.38 11.35 12.38
N GLN A 184 14.09 10.10 12.75
CA GLN A 184 15.07 9.21 13.39
C GLN A 184 16.21 8.83 12.44
N THR A 185 15.91 8.60 11.17
CA THR A 185 16.91 8.34 10.12
C THR A 185 17.81 9.54 9.91
N ALA A 186 17.23 10.73 9.77
CA ALA A 186 17.97 11.99 9.61
C ALA A 186 18.87 12.27 10.82
N TYR A 187 18.35 12.09 12.04
CA TYR A 187 19.13 12.25 13.27
C TYR A 187 20.33 11.30 13.34
N ARG A 188 20.15 10.03 12.95
CA ARG A 188 21.28 9.09 12.87
C ARG A 188 22.28 9.46 11.79
N ALA A 189 21.78 9.88 10.62
CA ALA A 189 22.64 10.31 9.53
C ALA A 189 23.52 11.47 9.98
N MET A 190 22.94 12.50 10.60
CA MET A 190 23.67 13.65 11.16
C MET A 190 24.75 13.24 12.18
N LEU A 191 24.43 12.33 13.11
CA LEU A 191 25.40 11.84 14.11
C LEU A 191 26.56 11.05 13.48
N MET A 192 26.29 10.32 12.40
CA MET A 192 27.28 9.48 11.72
C MET A 192 28.14 10.27 10.73
N SER A 193 27.53 11.15 9.93
CA SER A 193 28.21 11.92 8.88
C SER A 193 28.84 13.21 9.41
N ARG A 194 28.36 13.73 10.57
CA ARG A 194 28.72 15.05 11.12
C ARG A 194 28.55 16.18 10.09
N GLN A 195 27.56 16.03 9.21
CA GLN A 195 27.18 17.02 8.21
C GLN A 195 25.74 17.48 8.48
N ASP A 196 25.53 18.78 8.33
CA ASP A 196 24.22 19.44 8.45
C ASP A 196 23.47 19.45 7.11
#